data_AF-K9R1K8-F1
#
_entry.id   AF-K9R1K8-F1
#
_cell.length_a   1.000
_cell.length_b   1.000
_cell.length_c   1.000
_cell.angle_alpha   90.00
_cell.angle_beta   90.00
_cell.angle_gamma   90.00
#
_symmetry.space_group_name_H-M   'P 1'
#
loop_
_entity.id
_entity.type
_entity.pdbx_description
1 polymer ?
#
loop_
_entity_poly.entity_id
_entity_poly.type
_entity_poly.pdbx_seq_one_letter_code
_entity_poly.pdbx_strand_id
1 'polypeptide(L)'
;MADNDWNLQERLQKYPGYRGEHATTFANRQVVEFSPEVGISDPVGTAYAIRCEYYAGEKVADQLAKLLQDNQVSNLQALVFGIWDADMSNGGSQVVIEALLSAKDQLTSLQAVFIGDIHYEESEISWIVQSDISPILEAYPNLEVLQVRGGEGLAFTPFVGHENLKALIVETGGLSSATINQICALNLPKLQHLELWLGSDYYGGDSAIADLNPILVEQRFPNLVYLGLRNSQYSDDIAEGVVRSPLLTKIRILDLSMGTLSDAGAELLLKNPVVQQLDILNLSENYLSEEIINFVEAQQANFHVQVMINGQRTEDEDDEERYCAVAE
;
A
#
# COMPACT_ATOMS: atom_id res chain seq x y z
N MET A 1 -16.33 -13.01 20.31
CA MET A 1 -15.27 -12.20 19.67
C MET A 1 -15.45 -12.44 18.19
N ALA A 2 -15.95 -11.44 17.46
CA ALA A 2 -15.94 -11.52 16.00
C ALA A 2 -14.47 -11.50 15.57
N ASP A 3 -14.08 -12.36 14.64
CA ASP A 3 -12.76 -12.26 13.99
C ASP A 3 -12.69 -10.88 13.34
N ASN A 4 -11.87 -9.99 13.90
CA ASN A 4 -11.52 -8.70 13.32
C ASN A 4 -10.37 -8.85 12.29
N ASP A 5 -10.21 -10.06 11.72
CA ASP A 5 -9.21 -10.30 10.69
C ASP A 5 -9.41 -9.31 9.54
N TRP A 6 -8.32 -8.66 9.14
CA TRP A 6 -8.36 -7.64 8.10
C TRP A 6 -8.90 -8.23 6.79
N ASN A 7 -9.82 -7.52 6.13
CA ASN A 7 -10.37 -7.96 4.86
C ASN A 7 -9.33 -7.69 3.77
N LEU A 8 -8.67 -8.75 3.30
CA LEU A 8 -7.66 -8.70 2.23
C LEU A 8 -8.17 -8.04 0.93
N GLN A 9 -9.49 -7.94 0.74
CA GLN A 9 -10.11 -7.29 -0.43
C GLN A 9 -10.54 -5.84 -0.17
N GLU A 10 -10.34 -5.27 1.03
CA GLU A 10 -10.70 -3.87 1.35
C GLU A 10 -10.12 -2.90 0.30
N ARG A 11 -8.88 -3.17 -0.11
CA ARG A 11 -8.12 -2.41 -1.10
C ARG A 11 -8.76 -2.36 -2.49
N LEU A 12 -9.53 -3.39 -2.87
CA LEU A 12 -10.14 -3.50 -4.20
C LEU A 12 -11.45 -2.72 -4.34
N GLN A 13 -12.13 -2.39 -3.23
CA GLN A 13 -13.51 -1.87 -3.26
C GLN A 13 -13.67 -0.47 -2.68
N LYS A 14 -12.83 -0.10 -1.70
CA LYS A 14 -13.08 1.08 -0.85
C LYS A 14 -11.91 2.05 -0.78
N TYR A 15 -10.79 1.72 -1.40
CA TYR A 15 -9.62 2.57 -1.34
C TYR A 15 -9.69 3.65 -2.43
N PRO A 16 -9.77 4.95 -2.09
CA PRO A 16 -9.81 6.01 -3.09
C PRO A 16 -8.49 6.11 -3.88
N GLY A 17 -7.41 5.46 -3.43
CA GLY A 17 -6.10 5.64 -4.02
C GLY A 17 -5.43 6.90 -3.51
N TYR A 18 -4.42 7.34 -4.25
CA TYR A 18 -3.88 8.69 -4.13
C TYR A 18 -4.66 9.61 -5.08
N ARG A 19 -5.96 9.80 -4.77
CA ARG A 19 -6.90 10.54 -5.61
C ARG A 19 -7.81 11.38 -4.73
N GLY A 20 -7.63 12.69 -4.73
CA GLY A 20 -8.64 13.69 -4.33
C GLY A 20 -9.24 13.63 -2.90
N GLU A 21 -8.98 12.59 -2.12
CA GLU A 21 -9.61 12.35 -0.82
C GLU A 21 -8.65 11.59 0.11
N HIS A 22 -8.72 11.88 1.41
CA HIS A 22 -8.08 11.06 2.44
C HIS A 22 -8.74 9.69 2.54
N ALA A 23 -8.02 8.72 3.12
CA ALA A 23 -8.60 7.42 3.40
C ALA A 23 -9.82 7.55 4.32
N THR A 24 -10.97 7.08 3.86
CA THR A 24 -12.22 7.02 4.65
C THR A 24 -12.37 5.70 5.39
N THR A 25 -11.61 4.68 4.97
CA THR A 25 -11.50 3.38 5.62
C THR A 25 -10.04 2.93 5.67
N PHE A 26 -9.66 2.30 6.78
CA PHE A 26 -8.32 1.73 6.96
C PHE A 26 -8.40 0.53 7.90
N ALA A 27 -7.86 -0.60 7.48
CA ALA A 27 -7.77 -1.82 8.27
C ALA A 27 -9.14 -2.27 8.83
N ASN A 28 -10.18 -2.33 7.98
CA ASN A 28 -11.59 -2.61 8.31
C ASN A 28 -12.29 -1.59 9.22
N ARG A 29 -11.69 -0.41 9.44
CA ARG A 29 -12.20 0.59 10.36
C ARG A 29 -12.57 1.86 9.59
N GLN A 30 -13.56 2.58 10.10
CA GLN A 30 -13.84 3.92 9.61
C GLN A 30 -12.72 4.85 10.07
N VAL A 31 -12.21 5.69 9.18
CA VAL A 31 -11.24 6.72 9.54
C VAL A 31 -11.98 7.96 10.05
N VAL A 32 -11.58 8.47 11.20
CA VAL A 32 -12.16 9.66 11.84
C VAL A 32 -11.04 10.57 12.34
N GLU A 33 -11.15 11.87 12.08
CA GLU A 33 -10.20 12.86 12.63
C GLU A 33 -10.24 12.87 14.16
N PHE A 34 -9.07 12.81 14.79
CA PHE A 34 -8.98 12.96 16.23
C PHE A 34 -9.25 14.42 16.64
N SER A 35 -10.13 14.59 17.62
CA SER A 35 -10.41 15.86 18.29
C SER A 35 -10.24 15.68 19.80
N PRO A 36 -9.39 16.47 20.47
CA PRO A 36 -9.22 16.43 21.93
C PRO A 36 -10.52 16.68 22.70
N GLU A 37 -11.47 17.41 22.12
CA GLU A 37 -12.77 17.72 22.73
C GLU A 37 -13.71 16.51 22.73
N VAL A 38 -13.61 15.65 21.73
CA VAL A 38 -14.41 14.42 21.59
C VAL A 38 -13.72 13.24 22.29
N GLY A 39 -12.39 13.16 22.18
CA GLY A 39 -11.60 12.04 22.67
C GLY A 39 -11.77 10.76 21.84
N ILE A 40 -11.30 9.65 22.38
CA ILE A 40 -11.45 8.32 21.79
C ILE A 40 -12.80 7.76 22.23
N SER A 41 -13.72 7.58 21.29
CA SER A 41 -15.09 7.07 21.51
C SER A 41 -15.22 5.58 21.19
N ASP A 42 -14.52 5.08 20.17
CA ASP A 42 -14.49 3.68 19.75
C ASP A 42 -13.05 3.24 19.42
N PRO A 43 -12.28 2.77 20.41
CA PRO A 43 -10.87 2.43 20.22
C PRO A 43 -10.64 1.21 19.31
N VAL A 44 -11.67 0.42 19.00
CA VAL A 44 -11.56 -0.85 18.26
C VAL A 44 -12.07 -0.71 16.83
N GLY A 45 -13.24 -0.11 16.63
CA GLY A 45 -13.90 0.01 15.32
C GLY A 45 -13.53 1.25 14.52
N THR A 46 -12.77 2.19 15.11
CA THR A 46 -12.34 3.44 14.47
C THR A 46 -10.82 3.50 14.33
N ALA A 47 -10.36 3.96 13.16
CA ALA A 47 -8.99 4.38 12.94
C ALA A 47 -8.91 5.91 13.13
N TYR A 48 -8.21 6.35 14.16
CA TYR A 48 -8.11 7.78 14.45
C TYR A 48 -7.01 8.41 13.62
N ALA A 49 -7.38 9.41 12.83
CA ALA A 49 -6.45 10.18 12.03
C ALA A 49 -5.87 11.35 12.82
N ILE A 50 -4.57 11.55 12.67
CA ILE A 50 -3.82 12.67 13.21
C ILE A 50 -3.17 13.36 12.01
N ARG A 51 -3.67 14.56 11.69
CA ARG A 51 -3.19 15.36 10.56
C ARG A 51 -2.91 16.78 11.06
N CYS A 52 -1.77 17.34 10.68
CA CYS A 52 -1.47 18.74 10.97
C CYS A 52 -2.15 19.66 9.96
N GLU A 53 -2.73 20.77 10.44
CA GLU A 53 -3.14 21.84 9.56
C GLU A 53 -1.94 22.73 9.19
N TYR A 54 -1.78 22.99 7.89
CA TYR A 54 -0.66 23.73 7.30
C TYR A 54 -0.42 25.12 7.94
N TYR A 55 -1.45 25.76 8.51
CA TYR A 55 -1.35 27.10 9.10
C TYR A 55 -1.35 27.13 10.64
N ALA A 56 -1.52 25.97 11.30
CA ALA A 56 -1.63 25.93 12.76
C ALA A 56 -0.28 25.95 13.47
N GLY A 57 0.82 25.62 12.76
CA GLY A 57 2.17 25.51 13.34
C GLY A 57 2.32 24.37 14.35
N GLU A 58 1.31 23.50 14.45
CA GLU A 58 1.31 22.32 15.31
C GLU A 58 1.98 21.14 14.62
N LYS A 59 2.70 20.32 15.39
CA LYS A 59 3.33 19.10 14.89
C LYS A 59 2.49 17.88 15.22
N VAL A 60 2.67 16.81 14.44
CA VAL A 60 1.95 15.55 14.66
C VAL A 60 2.24 14.95 16.03
N ALA A 61 3.45 15.18 16.55
CA ALA A 61 3.85 14.79 17.88
C ALA A 61 3.02 15.48 18.97
N ASP A 62 2.64 16.75 18.77
CA ASP A 62 1.81 17.51 19.72
C ASP A 62 0.38 16.98 19.71
N GLN A 63 -0.16 16.66 18.54
CA GLN A 63 -1.50 16.08 18.40
C GLN A 63 -1.57 14.65 18.95
N LEU A 64 -0.54 13.83 18.69
CA LEU A 64 -0.43 12.52 19.33
C LEU A 64 -0.34 12.65 20.85
N ALA A 65 0.44 13.60 21.37
CA ALA A 65 0.53 13.84 22.81
C ALA A 65 -0.82 14.22 23.44
N LYS A 66 -1.70 14.93 22.71
CA LYS A 66 -3.09 15.19 23.14
C LYS A 66 -3.92 13.90 23.16
N LEU A 67 -3.83 13.07 22.11
CA LEU A 67 -4.51 11.77 22.03
C LEU A 67 -4.09 10.83 23.18
N LEU A 68 -2.80 10.82 23.52
CA LEU A 68 -2.25 10.00 24.60
C LEU A 68 -2.80 10.33 26.00
N GLN A 69 -3.45 11.48 26.18
CA GLN A 69 -4.10 11.82 27.45
C GLN A 69 -5.48 11.15 27.64
N ASP A 70 -6.02 10.53 26.59
CA ASP A 70 -7.32 9.87 26.66
C ASP A 70 -7.22 8.53 27.43
N ASN A 71 -8.19 8.29 28.32
CA ASN A 71 -8.23 7.08 29.14
C ASN A 71 -8.41 5.78 28.34
N GLN A 72 -8.88 5.86 27.08
CA GLN A 72 -9.06 4.70 26.21
C GLN A 72 -7.83 4.38 25.34
N VAL A 73 -6.75 5.17 25.42
CA VAL A 73 -5.59 5.03 24.52
C VAL A 73 -4.94 3.64 24.53
N SER A 74 -4.97 2.97 25.69
CA SER A 74 -4.45 1.60 25.82
C SER A 74 -5.24 0.55 25.04
N ASN A 75 -6.50 0.83 24.71
CA ASN A 75 -7.36 -0.03 23.90
C ASN A 75 -7.34 0.34 22.41
N LEU A 76 -6.73 1.47 22.04
CA LEU A 76 -6.73 1.98 20.67
C LEU A 76 -6.00 1.02 19.72
N GLN A 77 -6.66 0.65 18.62
CA GLN A 77 -6.15 -0.37 17.69
C GLN A 77 -5.63 0.19 16.36
N ALA A 78 -6.04 1.37 15.93
CA ALA A 78 -5.65 1.89 14.63
C ALA A 78 -5.39 3.40 14.64
N LEU A 79 -4.28 3.79 14.02
CA LEU A 79 -3.87 5.18 13.84
C LEU A 79 -3.55 5.45 12.36
N VAL A 80 -3.95 6.63 11.89
CA VAL A 80 -3.62 7.16 10.58
C VAL A 80 -2.90 8.49 10.78
N PHE A 81 -1.82 8.72 10.04
CA PHE A 81 -1.03 9.94 10.10
C PHE A 81 -1.02 10.60 8.73
N GLY A 82 -1.50 11.85 8.64
CA GLY A 82 -1.40 12.68 7.43
C GLY A 82 -0.14 13.54 7.45
N ILE A 83 -0.26 14.82 7.07
CA ILE A 83 0.81 15.82 7.20
C ILE A 83 1.38 15.80 8.61
N TRP A 84 2.71 15.70 8.75
CA TRP A 84 3.39 15.61 10.04
C TRP A 84 4.04 16.90 10.54
N ASP A 85 4.34 17.82 9.63
CA ASP A 85 4.82 19.17 9.94
C ASP A 85 4.15 20.15 8.96
N ALA A 86 3.82 21.35 9.44
CA ALA A 86 3.27 22.41 8.59
C ALA A 86 4.22 22.81 7.46
N ASP A 87 5.53 22.60 7.66
CA ASP A 87 6.53 22.70 6.61
C ASP A 87 7.10 21.32 6.27
N MET A 88 6.47 20.65 5.30
CA MET A 88 6.88 19.34 4.79
C MET A 88 8.28 19.35 4.14
N SER A 89 8.85 20.53 3.85
CA SER A 89 10.21 20.65 3.34
C SER A 89 11.28 20.53 4.46
N ASN A 90 10.87 20.62 5.73
CA ASN A 90 11.78 20.72 6.88
C ASN A 90 12.01 19.38 7.60
N GLY A 91 11.59 18.25 7.01
CA GLY A 91 11.90 16.92 7.54
C GLY A 91 10.95 15.83 7.05
N GLY A 92 11.39 14.58 7.19
CA GLY A 92 10.58 13.41 6.84
C GLY A 92 9.76 12.85 7.99
N SER A 93 9.18 11.67 7.76
CA SER A 93 8.32 10.97 8.73
C SER A 93 8.99 10.55 10.05
N GLN A 94 10.29 10.80 10.22
CA GLN A 94 11.04 10.51 11.45
C GLN A 94 10.35 11.03 12.72
N VAL A 95 9.71 12.21 12.64
CA VAL A 95 8.94 12.77 13.77
C VAL A 95 7.75 11.89 14.16
N VAL A 96 7.08 11.25 13.20
CA VAL A 96 6.00 10.28 13.45
C VAL A 96 6.59 9.02 14.09
N ILE A 97 7.71 8.51 13.57
CA ILE A 97 8.38 7.33 14.12
C ILE A 97 8.77 7.56 15.58
N GLU A 98 9.45 8.66 15.88
CA GLU A 98 9.89 8.99 17.24
C GLU A 98 8.73 9.17 18.23
N ALA A 99 7.64 9.80 17.77
CA ALA A 99 6.44 9.98 18.57
C ALA A 99 5.77 8.63 18.89
N LEU A 100 5.66 7.75 17.91
CA LEU A 100 5.16 6.38 18.10
C LEU A 100 6.07 5.56 19.02
N LEU A 101 7.39 5.62 18.86
CA LEU A 101 8.33 4.90 19.73
C LEU A 101 8.22 5.37 21.20
N SER A 102 8.03 6.67 21.42
CA SER A 102 7.84 7.25 22.75
C SER A 102 6.50 6.85 23.39
N ALA A 103 5.51 6.51 22.57
CA ALA A 103 4.16 6.15 22.99
C ALA A 103 3.90 4.65 23.16
N LYS A 104 4.87 3.79 22.82
CA LYS A 104 4.67 2.33 22.73
C LYS A 104 4.08 1.68 23.98
N ASP A 105 4.45 2.16 25.17
CA ASP A 105 3.98 1.61 26.45
C ASP A 105 2.53 2.02 26.78
N GLN A 106 1.99 3.00 26.05
CA GLN A 106 0.61 3.47 26.18
C GLN A 106 -0.27 2.88 25.08
N LEU A 107 0.22 2.81 23.83
CA LEU A 107 -0.47 2.26 22.66
C LEU A 107 -0.39 0.73 22.57
N THR A 108 -0.67 0.05 23.69
CA THR A 108 -0.41 -1.40 23.85
C THR A 108 -1.29 -2.31 22.99
N SER A 109 -2.45 -1.83 22.54
CA SER A 109 -3.39 -2.57 21.68
C SER A 109 -3.27 -2.22 20.20
N LEU A 110 -2.27 -1.42 19.80
CA LEU A 110 -2.14 -0.96 18.42
C LEU A 110 -1.90 -2.13 17.45
N GLN A 111 -2.73 -2.21 16.41
CA GLN A 111 -2.75 -3.28 15.41
C GLN A 111 -2.59 -2.76 13.98
N ALA A 112 -2.94 -1.49 13.71
CA ALA A 112 -2.87 -0.94 12.36
C ALA A 112 -2.30 0.48 12.38
N VAL A 113 -1.34 0.75 11.50
CA VAL A 113 -0.76 2.09 11.34
C VAL A 113 -0.67 2.43 9.86
N PHE A 114 -1.19 3.59 9.48
CA PHE A 114 -0.97 4.21 8.18
C PHE A 114 -0.17 5.50 8.37
N ILE A 115 1.03 5.57 7.78
CA ILE A 115 1.88 6.77 7.75
C ILE A 115 1.84 7.40 6.37
N GLY A 116 1.49 8.69 6.32
CA GLY A 116 1.49 9.48 5.10
C GLY A 116 0.15 9.46 4.36
N ASP A 117 -0.99 9.42 5.04
CA ASP A 117 -2.29 9.68 4.41
C ASP A 117 -2.45 11.17 4.05
N ILE A 118 -1.55 11.62 3.18
CA ILE A 118 -1.37 12.97 2.68
C ILE A 118 -2.05 13.05 1.33
N HIS A 119 -2.88 14.06 1.17
CA HIS A 119 -3.66 14.36 -0.01
C HIS A 119 -2.79 15.03 -1.10
N TYR A 120 -3.18 14.89 -2.37
CA TYR A 120 -2.38 15.42 -3.48
C TYR A 120 -2.22 16.95 -3.45
N GLU A 121 -3.24 17.67 -2.98
CA GLU A 121 -3.17 19.13 -2.83
C GLU A 121 -2.32 19.56 -1.62
N GLU A 122 -2.04 18.64 -0.69
CA GLU A 122 -1.17 18.89 0.46
C GLU A 122 0.31 18.70 0.11
N SER A 123 0.61 17.59 -0.55
CA SER A 123 1.93 17.28 -1.11
C SER A 123 1.77 16.19 -2.15
N GLU A 124 2.33 16.43 -3.33
CA GLU A 124 2.66 15.42 -4.34
C GLU A 124 3.39 14.21 -3.70
N ILE A 125 3.07 12.98 -4.15
CA ILE A 125 3.52 11.73 -3.50
C ILE A 125 5.03 11.55 -3.62
N SER A 126 5.59 12.06 -4.72
CA SER A 126 7.03 12.10 -5.01
C SER A 126 7.80 13.00 -4.04
N TRP A 127 7.14 13.99 -3.42
CA TRP A 127 7.74 14.90 -2.46
C TRP A 127 7.57 14.45 -1.00
N ILE A 128 6.83 13.37 -0.75
CA ILE A 128 6.63 12.86 0.60
C ILE A 128 7.90 12.14 1.08
N VAL A 129 8.64 12.81 1.96
CA VAL A 129 9.88 12.29 2.58
C VAL A 129 9.56 11.35 3.75
N GLN A 130 9.88 10.07 3.59
CA GLN A 130 9.79 9.05 4.62
C GLN A 130 11.09 8.93 5.43
N SER A 131 11.19 7.87 6.23
CA SER A 131 12.33 7.50 7.05
C SER A 131 12.39 5.97 7.18
N ASP A 132 13.29 5.43 8.03
CA ASP A 132 13.27 3.99 8.33
C ASP A 132 12.05 3.63 9.18
N ILE A 133 11.18 2.77 8.63
CA ILE A 133 9.92 2.38 9.26
C ILE A 133 10.10 1.20 10.22
N SER A 134 11.21 0.47 10.12
CA SER A 134 11.49 -0.76 10.88
C SER A 134 11.34 -0.65 12.40
N PRO A 135 11.70 0.47 13.06
CA PRO A 135 11.52 0.62 14.50
C PRO A 135 10.07 0.42 14.96
N ILE A 136 9.07 0.70 14.11
CA ILE A 136 7.66 0.46 14.42
C ILE A 136 7.37 -1.04 14.55
N LEU A 137 7.95 -1.86 13.67
CA LEU A 137 7.78 -3.32 13.73
C LEU A 137 8.31 -3.86 15.07
N GLU A 138 9.44 -3.36 15.56
CA GLU A 138 9.98 -3.81 16.84
C GLU A 138 9.18 -3.30 18.05
N ALA A 139 8.63 -2.09 17.96
CA ALA A 139 7.95 -1.44 19.07
C ALA A 139 6.53 -1.97 19.32
N TYR A 140 5.84 -2.46 18.28
CA TYR A 140 4.42 -2.80 18.33
C TYR A 140 4.17 -4.29 18.01
N PRO A 141 4.33 -5.21 18.98
CA PRO A 141 4.28 -6.65 18.73
C PRO A 141 2.92 -7.18 18.24
N ASN A 142 1.85 -6.39 18.42
CA ASN A 142 0.50 -6.73 17.97
C ASN A 142 0.17 -6.15 16.59
N LEU A 143 1.10 -5.49 15.91
CA LEU A 143 0.86 -4.86 14.62
C LEU A 143 0.55 -5.90 13.53
N GLU A 144 -0.60 -5.74 12.90
CA GLU A 144 -1.09 -6.62 11.83
C GLU A 144 -1.10 -5.93 10.46
N VAL A 145 -1.31 -4.62 10.41
CA VAL A 145 -1.39 -3.85 9.15
C VAL A 145 -0.46 -2.63 9.23
N LEU A 146 0.45 -2.52 8.26
CA LEU A 146 1.30 -1.35 8.08
C LEU A 146 1.15 -0.81 6.67
N GLN A 147 0.75 0.45 6.55
CA GLN A 147 0.67 1.18 5.30
C GLN A 147 1.58 2.41 5.35
N VAL A 148 2.32 2.64 4.28
CA VAL A 148 3.21 3.80 4.12
C VAL A 148 3.02 4.41 2.75
N ARG A 149 2.90 5.73 2.66
CA ARG A 149 2.78 6.48 1.40
C ARG A 149 3.90 7.51 1.28
N GLY A 150 4.59 7.54 0.16
CA GLY A 150 5.81 8.33 -0.09
C GLY A 150 7.03 7.44 -0.22
N GLY A 151 7.88 7.73 -1.21
CA GLY A 151 9.05 6.90 -1.54
C GLY A 151 10.40 7.49 -1.11
N GLU A 152 10.51 8.82 -1.08
CA GLU A 152 11.78 9.51 -0.80
C GLU A 152 12.27 9.17 0.62
N GLY A 153 13.50 8.69 0.77
CA GLY A 153 14.05 8.31 2.08
C GLY A 153 13.40 7.08 2.75
N LEU A 154 12.44 6.41 2.10
CA LEU A 154 11.79 5.21 2.65
C LEU A 154 12.78 4.05 2.77
N ALA A 155 12.95 3.55 3.98
CA ALA A 155 13.83 2.43 4.24
C ALA A 155 13.20 1.39 5.17
N PHE A 156 13.69 0.15 5.01
CA PHE A 156 13.52 -0.91 5.98
C PHE A 156 14.90 -1.47 6.34
N THR A 157 15.31 -1.34 7.61
CA THR A 157 16.51 -1.99 8.14
C THR A 157 16.41 -3.52 8.00
N PRO A 158 17.36 -4.18 7.30
CA PRO A 158 17.33 -5.62 7.07
C PRO A 158 17.36 -6.47 8.36
N PHE A 159 16.85 -7.70 8.26
CA PHE A 159 16.81 -8.73 9.33
C PHE A 159 15.90 -8.43 10.53
N VAL A 160 15.18 -7.31 10.51
CA VAL A 160 14.02 -7.11 11.38
C VAL A 160 12.91 -8.07 10.96
N GLY A 161 12.15 -8.56 11.93
CA GLY A 161 11.02 -9.45 11.71
C GLY A 161 9.79 -9.01 12.46
N HIS A 162 8.62 -9.46 12.00
CA HIS A 162 7.35 -9.23 12.70
C HIS A 162 6.47 -10.46 12.65
N GLU A 163 6.22 -11.06 13.81
CA GLU A 163 5.50 -12.34 13.93
C GLU A 163 3.99 -12.23 13.65
N ASN A 164 3.45 -11.01 13.64
CA ASN A 164 2.01 -10.78 13.51
C ASN A 164 1.62 -9.91 12.31
N LEU A 165 2.57 -9.41 11.52
CA LEU A 165 2.24 -8.55 10.40
C LEU A 165 1.57 -9.39 9.30
N LYS A 166 0.33 -9.05 8.98
CA LYS A 166 -0.50 -9.70 7.96
C LYS A 166 -0.50 -8.91 6.66
N ALA A 167 -0.35 -7.59 6.72
CA ALA A 167 -0.36 -6.71 5.56
C ALA A 167 0.74 -5.66 5.60
N LEU A 168 1.44 -5.52 4.48
CA LEU A 168 2.38 -4.45 4.20
C LEU A 168 2.00 -3.78 2.88
N ILE A 169 1.73 -2.48 2.93
CA ILE A 169 1.30 -1.66 1.79
C ILE A 169 2.26 -0.48 1.66
N VAL A 170 2.88 -0.33 0.50
CA VAL A 170 3.82 0.74 0.19
C VAL A 170 3.36 1.45 -1.08
N GLU A 171 3.00 2.71 -0.94
CA GLU A 171 2.49 3.57 -2.01
C GLU A 171 3.54 4.62 -2.38
N THR A 172 4.01 4.62 -3.62
CA THR A 172 5.04 5.55 -4.07
C THR A 172 4.81 5.97 -5.52
N GLY A 173 5.35 7.14 -5.88
CA GLY A 173 5.51 7.57 -7.26
C GLY A 173 6.70 6.90 -7.98
N GLY A 174 7.62 6.30 -7.22
CA GLY A 174 8.79 5.55 -7.70
C GLY A 174 9.45 4.78 -6.56
N LEU A 175 9.33 3.44 -6.56
CA LEU A 175 9.86 2.59 -5.50
C LEU A 175 11.26 2.09 -5.88
N SER A 176 12.24 2.36 -5.03
CA SER A 176 13.61 1.91 -5.26
C SER A 176 13.75 0.39 -5.11
N SER A 177 14.59 -0.20 -5.96
CA SER A 177 15.09 -1.58 -5.88
C SER A 177 15.73 -1.86 -4.52
N ALA A 178 16.42 -0.88 -3.92
CA ALA A 178 16.99 -1.00 -2.59
C ALA A 178 15.90 -1.24 -1.52
N THR A 179 14.82 -0.46 -1.55
CA THR A 179 13.68 -0.62 -0.64
C THR A 179 12.96 -1.96 -0.87
N ILE A 180 12.79 -2.41 -2.11
CA ILE A 180 12.23 -3.75 -2.41
C ILE A 180 13.09 -4.86 -1.80
N ASN A 181 14.42 -4.78 -1.98
CA ASN A 181 15.37 -5.75 -1.42
C ASN A 181 15.32 -5.76 0.11
N GLN A 182 15.21 -4.60 0.73
CA GLN A 182 15.05 -4.46 2.18
C GLN A 182 13.75 -5.10 2.67
N ILE A 183 12.61 -4.85 2.02
CA ILE A 183 11.32 -5.49 2.35
C ILE A 183 11.45 -7.02 2.23
N CYS A 184 12.07 -7.53 1.18
CA CYS A 184 12.27 -8.97 0.96
C CYS A 184 13.24 -9.62 1.98
N ALA A 185 14.06 -8.81 2.65
CA ALA A 185 14.96 -9.24 3.71
C ALA A 185 14.28 -9.29 5.09
N LEU A 186 13.07 -8.74 5.25
CA LEU A 186 12.30 -8.83 6.49
C LEU A 186 11.82 -10.27 6.73
N ASN A 187 11.77 -10.68 8.00
CA ASN A 187 11.14 -11.94 8.40
C ASN A 187 9.66 -11.71 8.76
N LEU A 188 8.77 -11.91 7.79
CA LEU A 188 7.33 -11.68 7.94
C LEU A 188 6.54 -12.99 7.75
N PRO A 189 6.61 -13.94 8.70
CA PRO A 189 6.06 -15.29 8.51
C PRO A 189 4.55 -15.33 8.34
N LYS A 190 3.81 -14.32 8.81
CA LYS A 190 2.34 -14.24 8.69
C LYS A 190 1.85 -13.29 7.59
N LEU A 191 2.75 -12.75 6.76
CA LEU A 191 2.35 -11.83 5.70
C LEU A 191 1.44 -12.53 4.69
N GLN A 192 0.24 -11.98 4.53
CA GLN A 192 -0.80 -12.45 3.62
C GLN A 192 -1.06 -11.44 2.49
N HIS A 193 -0.77 -10.16 2.70
CA HIS A 193 -0.94 -9.10 1.73
C HIS A 193 0.34 -8.30 1.58
N LEU A 194 0.85 -8.27 0.35
CA LEU A 194 1.92 -7.38 -0.05
C LEU A 194 1.42 -6.53 -1.21
N GLU A 195 1.47 -5.21 -1.05
CA GLU A 195 1.13 -4.26 -2.10
C GLU A 195 2.25 -3.25 -2.24
N LEU A 196 2.83 -3.19 -3.43
CA LEU A 196 3.91 -2.29 -3.80
C LEU A 196 3.46 -1.47 -5.01
N TRP A 197 3.47 -0.15 -4.88
CA TRP A 197 3.32 0.77 -6.01
C TRP A 197 4.72 1.07 -6.51
N LEU A 198 5.06 0.50 -7.67
CA LEU A 198 6.42 0.49 -8.19
C LEU A 198 6.83 1.83 -8.80
N GLY A 199 5.84 2.57 -9.30
CA GLY A 199 6.00 3.90 -9.84
C GLY A 199 6.82 3.97 -11.12
N SER A 200 7.49 5.10 -11.30
CA SER A 200 8.30 5.45 -12.45
C SER A 200 9.70 5.91 -12.07
N ASP A 201 10.64 5.79 -13.00
CA ASP A 201 12.02 6.23 -12.86
C ASP A 201 12.18 7.74 -12.76
N TYR A 202 11.27 8.51 -13.35
CA TYR A 202 11.21 9.97 -13.19
C TYR A 202 11.07 10.40 -11.72
N TYR A 203 10.52 9.54 -10.86
CA TYR A 203 10.22 9.83 -9.45
C TYR A 203 10.94 8.88 -8.49
N GLY A 204 12.12 8.38 -8.89
CA GLY A 204 13.03 7.63 -8.01
C GLY A 204 12.94 6.11 -8.11
N GLY A 205 12.04 5.57 -8.94
CA GLY A 205 11.98 4.15 -9.22
C GLY A 205 13.20 3.67 -10.02
N ASP A 206 13.87 2.61 -9.57
CA ASP A 206 14.98 1.99 -10.32
C ASP A 206 14.87 0.46 -10.35
N SER A 207 13.70 -0.06 -9.97
CA SER A 207 13.43 -1.49 -9.92
C SER A 207 13.14 -2.07 -11.31
N ALA A 208 13.54 -3.32 -11.48
CA ALA A 208 13.20 -4.13 -12.64
C ALA A 208 12.62 -5.48 -12.20
N ILE A 209 12.16 -6.28 -13.16
CA ILE A 209 11.60 -7.61 -12.88
C ILE A 209 12.53 -8.52 -12.06
N ALA A 210 13.86 -8.34 -12.20
CA ALA A 210 14.85 -9.10 -11.46
C ALA A 210 14.78 -8.84 -9.94
N ASP A 211 14.47 -7.62 -9.51
CA ASP A 211 14.36 -7.24 -8.10
C ASP A 211 13.11 -7.86 -7.44
N LEU A 212 12.14 -8.30 -8.23
CA LEU A 212 10.93 -8.99 -7.77
C LEU A 212 11.11 -10.50 -7.64
N ASN A 213 12.25 -11.07 -8.10
CA ASN A 213 12.51 -12.51 -8.02
C ASN A 213 12.43 -13.10 -6.60
N PRO A 214 12.84 -12.41 -5.51
CA PRO A 214 12.62 -12.93 -4.17
C PRO A 214 11.13 -13.20 -3.91
N ILE A 215 10.25 -12.29 -4.33
CA ILE A 215 8.79 -12.46 -4.16
C ILE A 215 8.26 -13.54 -5.09
N LEU A 216 8.56 -13.43 -6.38
CA LEU A 216 7.95 -14.25 -7.44
C LEU A 216 8.54 -15.67 -7.46
N VAL A 217 9.85 -15.81 -7.43
CA VAL A 217 10.54 -17.10 -7.62
C VAL A 217 10.85 -17.76 -6.29
N GLU A 218 11.53 -17.03 -5.39
CA GLU A 218 11.97 -17.58 -4.10
C GLU A 218 10.84 -17.71 -3.09
N GLN A 219 9.70 -17.04 -3.34
CA GLN A 219 8.50 -17.08 -2.50
C GLN A 219 8.82 -16.73 -1.03
N ARG A 220 9.55 -15.62 -0.84
CA ARG A 220 9.99 -15.12 0.48
C ARG A 220 8.88 -15.05 1.52
N PHE A 221 7.65 -14.80 1.09
CA PHE A 221 6.46 -14.71 1.95
C PHE A 221 5.60 -15.98 1.78
N PRO A 222 5.74 -16.98 2.66
CA PRO A 222 5.15 -18.31 2.43
C PRO A 222 3.63 -18.36 2.55
N ASN A 223 3.03 -17.40 3.27
CA ASN A 223 1.59 -17.30 3.50
C ASN A 223 0.91 -16.22 2.66
N LEU A 224 1.59 -15.71 1.62
CA LEU A 224 1.06 -14.65 0.78
C LEU A 224 -0.20 -15.11 0.03
N VAL A 225 -1.26 -14.32 0.12
CA VAL A 225 -2.57 -14.55 -0.51
C VAL A 225 -2.85 -13.47 -1.57
N TYR A 226 -2.46 -12.23 -1.28
CA TYR A 226 -2.60 -11.08 -2.17
C TYR A 226 -1.22 -10.54 -2.54
N LEU A 227 -0.98 -10.40 -3.84
CA LEU A 227 0.18 -9.66 -4.37
C LEU A 227 -0.31 -8.52 -5.27
N GLY A 228 -0.05 -7.29 -4.85
CA GLY A 228 -0.20 -6.09 -5.67
C GLY A 228 1.16 -5.58 -6.13
N LEU A 229 1.40 -5.61 -7.44
CA LEU A 229 2.53 -4.96 -8.10
C LEU A 229 1.93 -3.86 -8.98
N ARG A 230 1.46 -2.81 -8.30
CA ARG A 230 0.60 -1.78 -8.88
C ARG A 230 1.43 -0.64 -9.40
N ASN A 231 0.79 0.23 -10.16
CA ASN A 231 1.33 1.54 -10.53
C ASN A 231 2.72 1.44 -11.16
N SER A 232 2.95 0.50 -12.08
CA SER A 232 4.29 0.21 -12.60
C SER A 232 4.49 0.70 -14.03
N GLN A 233 5.63 1.33 -14.31
CA GLN A 233 6.04 1.70 -15.67
C GLN A 233 6.47 0.50 -16.55
N TYR A 234 6.76 -0.67 -15.97
CA TYR A 234 7.23 -1.87 -16.68
C TYR A 234 6.25 -3.05 -16.51
N SER A 235 4.95 -2.75 -16.60
CA SER A 235 3.88 -3.72 -16.30
C SER A 235 3.86 -4.95 -17.20
N ASP A 236 4.28 -4.83 -18.47
CA ASP A 236 4.37 -5.96 -19.39
C ASP A 236 5.49 -6.95 -18.98
N ASP A 237 6.63 -6.45 -18.50
CA ASP A 237 7.71 -7.29 -17.98
C ASP A 237 7.27 -8.03 -16.70
N ILE A 238 6.48 -7.36 -15.85
CA ILE A 238 5.86 -7.98 -14.68
C ILE A 238 4.90 -9.09 -15.11
N ALA A 239 4.04 -8.85 -16.10
CA ALA A 239 3.15 -9.87 -16.62
C ALA A 239 3.93 -11.10 -17.13
N GLU A 240 5.01 -10.90 -17.90
CA GLU A 240 5.87 -11.99 -18.38
C GLU A 240 6.56 -12.76 -17.24
N GLY A 241 7.08 -12.04 -16.23
CA GLY A 241 7.71 -12.66 -15.06
C GLY A 241 6.71 -13.45 -14.19
N VAL A 242 5.53 -12.88 -13.97
CA VAL A 242 4.48 -13.49 -13.15
C VAL A 242 3.93 -14.76 -13.79
N VAL A 243 3.68 -14.81 -15.10
CA VAL A 243 3.17 -16.04 -15.75
C VAL A 243 4.14 -17.22 -15.67
N ARG A 244 5.42 -16.97 -15.38
CA ARG A 244 6.47 -17.99 -15.14
C ARG A 244 6.69 -18.28 -13.65
N SER A 245 6.03 -17.52 -12.78
CA SER A 245 6.26 -17.55 -11.35
C SER A 245 5.58 -18.75 -10.67
N PRO A 246 6.30 -19.50 -9.82
CA PRO A 246 5.67 -20.53 -8.98
C PRO A 246 4.68 -19.94 -7.96
N LEU A 247 4.79 -18.65 -7.64
CA LEU A 247 3.92 -17.96 -6.68
C LEU A 247 2.43 -17.99 -7.09
N LEU A 248 2.13 -18.03 -8.39
CA LEU A 248 0.75 -18.05 -8.90
C LEU A 248 -0.08 -19.22 -8.35
N THR A 249 0.56 -20.33 -7.96
CA THR A 249 -0.12 -21.49 -7.36
C THR A 249 -0.45 -21.31 -5.87
N LYS A 250 0.01 -20.22 -5.25
CA LYS A 250 -0.12 -19.95 -3.81
C LYS A 250 -1.01 -18.76 -3.50
N ILE A 251 -0.96 -17.72 -4.33
CA ILE A 251 -1.79 -16.53 -4.16
C ILE A 251 -3.21 -16.77 -4.70
N ARG A 252 -4.16 -15.96 -4.23
CA ARG A 252 -5.54 -15.94 -4.70
C ARG A 252 -5.86 -14.66 -5.47
N ILE A 253 -5.13 -13.58 -5.19
CA ILE A 253 -5.36 -12.27 -5.80
C ILE A 253 -4.05 -11.75 -6.36
N LEU A 254 -4.06 -11.43 -7.66
CA LEU A 254 -3.01 -10.70 -8.35
C LEU A 254 -3.55 -9.35 -8.78
N ASP A 255 -2.91 -8.27 -8.34
CA ASP A 255 -3.25 -6.90 -8.71
C ASP A 255 -2.11 -6.23 -9.46
N LEU A 256 -2.31 -5.99 -10.76
CA LEU A 256 -1.42 -5.25 -11.66
C LEU A 256 -2.08 -3.95 -12.15
N SER A 257 -2.98 -3.38 -11.35
CA SER A 257 -3.69 -2.15 -11.69
C SER A 257 -2.79 -0.92 -11.69
N MET A 258 -3.29 0.18 -12.28
CA MET A 258 -2.67 1.51 -12.27
C MET A 258 -1.36 1.62 -13.06
N GLY A 259 -0.99 0.60 -13.82
CA GLY A 259 0.29 0.52 -14.52
C GLY A 259 0.21 0.90 -16.00
N THR A 260 1.21 0.41 -16.73
CA THR A 260 1.38 0.56 -18.17
C THR A 260 1.15 -0.76 -18.91
N LEU A 261 0.26 -1.63 -18.42
CA LEU A 261 0.04 -2.94 -19.06
C LEU A 261 -0.59 -2.76 -20.46
N SER A 262 -0.02 -3.42 -21.47
CA SER A 262 -0.57 -3.47 -22.83
C SER A 262 -1.48 -4.67 -23.02
N ASP A 263 -2.15 -4.70 -24.17
CA ASP A 263 -2.79 -5.90 -24.69
C ASP A 263 -1.85 -7.11 -24.71
N ALA A 264 -0.57 -6.94 -25.09
CA ALA A 264 0.37 -8.06 -25.14
C ALA A 264 0.62 -8.66 -23.74
N GLY A 265 0.82 -7.82 -22.73
CA GLY A 265 0.95 -8.25 -21.33
C GLY A 265 -0.33 -8.89 -20.79
N ALA A 266 -1.49 -8.28 -21.07
CA ALA A 266 -2.78 -8.81 -20.65
C ALA A 266 -3.10 -10.16 -21.29
N GLU A 267 -2.81 -10.35 -22.58
CA GLU A 267 -3.00 -11.62 -23.27
C GLU A 267 -2.17 -12.75 -22.65
N LEU A 268 -0.92 -12.47 -22.24
CA LEU A 268 -0.07 -13.46 -21.56
C LEU A 268 -0.74 -13.96 -20.28
N LEU A 269 -1.30 -13.04 -19.49
CA LEU A 269 -2.00 -13.36 -18.24
C LEU A 269 -3.29 -14.14 -18.51
N LEU A 270 -4.15 -13.65 -19.42
CA LEU A 270 -5.46 -14.23 -19.71
C LEU A 270 -5.36 -15.64 -20.34
N LYS A 271 -4.30 -15.91 -21.10
CA LYS A 271 -4.03 -17.22 -21.72
C LYS A 271 -3.39 -18.21 -20.74
N ASN A 272 -2.91 -17.76 -19.57
CA ASN A 272 -2.24 -18.61 -18.60
C ASN A 272 -3.25 -19.42 -17.76
N PRO A 273 -3.19 -20.77 -17.77
CA PRO A 273 -4.17 -21.60 -17.07
C PRO A 273 -4.05 -21.56 -15.54
N VAL A 274 -2.91 -21.11 -14.98
CA VAL A 274 -2.74 -20.93 -13.54
C VAL A 274 -3.35 -19.61 -13.09
N VAL A 275 -3.18 -18.53 -13.88
CA VAL A 275 -3.86 -17.25 -13.64
C VAL A 275 -5.37 -17.42 -13.61
N GLN A 276 -5.92 -18.30 -14.46
CA GLN A 276 -7.35 -18.63 -14.46
C GLN A 276 -7.84 -19.34 -13.18
N GLN A 277 -6.94 -19.80 -12.30
CA GLN A 277 -7.28 -20.39 -11.00
C GLN A 277 -7.23 -19.39 -9.84
N LEU A 278 -6.81 -18.15 -10.10
CA LEU A 278 -6.92 -17.07 -9.12
C LEU A 278 -8.40 -16.78 -8.84
N ASP A 279 -8.69 -16.19 -7.69
CA ASP A 279 -10.01 -15.63 -7.42
C ASP A 279 -10.18 -14.29 -8.14
N ILE A 280 -9.14 -13.43 -8.11
CA ILE A 280 -9.18 -12.09 -8.68
C ILE A 280 -7.89 -11.80 -9.44
N LEU A 281 -8.04 -11.30 -10.66
CA LEU A 281 -7.01 -10.65 -11.45
C LEU A 281 -7.42 -9.20 -11.69
N ASN A 282 -6.71 -8.24 -11.08
CA ASN A 282 -7.01 -6.83 -11.27
C ASN A 282 -6.07 -6.20 -12.29
N LEU A 283 -6.61 -5.80 -13.44
CA LEU A 283 -5.94 -5.10 -14.54
C LEU A 283 -6.52 -3.69 -14.77
N SER A 284 -7.27 -3.16 -13.79
CA SER A 284 -7.90 -1.84 -13.88
C SER A 284 -6.85 -0.74 -14.07
N GLU A 285 -7.21 0.35 -14.72
CA GLU A 285 -6.34 1.53 -14.89
C GLU A 285 -5.00 1.23 -15.59
N ASN A 286 -5.05 0.41 -16.65
CA ASN A 286 -3.95 0.17 -17.57
C ASN A 286 -4.29 0.75 -18.96
N TYR A 287 -3.63 0.26 -20.01
CA TYR A 287 -3.83 0.68 -21.40
C TYR A 287 -4.35 -0.49 -22.24
N LEU A 288 -5.43 -1.13 -21.79
CA LEU A 288 -6.06 -2.22 -22.54
C LEU A 288 -6.97 -1.65 -23.63
N SER A 289 -6.87 -2.21 -24.83
CA SER A 289 -7.74 -1.82 -25.94
C SER A 289 -9.17 -2.31 -25.74
N GLU A 290 -10.08 -1.68 -26.48
CA GLU A 290 -11.48 -2.13 -26.58
C GLU A 290 -11.59 -3.61 -27.00
N GLU A 291 -10.64 -4.14 -27.79
CA GLU A 291 -10.67 -5.56 -28.17
C GLU A 291 -10.47 -6.48 -26.95
N ILE A 292 -9.47 -6.19 -26.12
CA ILE A 292 -9.21 -6.96 -24.90
C ILE A 292 -10.33 -6.77 -23.88
N ILE A 293 -10.83 -5.55 -23.71
CA ILE A 293 -11.96 -5.25 -22.83
C ILE A 293 -13.18 -6.10 -23.22
N ASN A 294 -13.60 -6.01 -24.48
CA ASN A 294 -14.76 -6.76 -24.98
C ASN A 294 -14.55 -8.28 -24.89
N PHE A 295 -13.32 -8.76 -25.13
CA PHE A 295 -12.98 -10.16 -24.94
C PHE A 295 -13.16 -10.61 -23.48
N VAL A 296 -12.62 -9.86 -22.52
CA VAL A 296 -12.75 -10.17 -21.09
C VAL A 296 -14.20 -10.14 -20.66
N GLU A 297 -14.97 -9.11 -21.01
CA GLU A 297 -16.39 -9.01 -20.68
C GLU A 297 -17.20 -10.20 -21.23
N ALA A 298 -16.94 -10.58 -22.49
CA ALA A 298 -17.62 -11.71 -23.12
C ALA A 298 -17.22 -13.07 -22.50
N GLN A 299 -16.01 -13.20 -21.99
CA GLN A 299 -15.49 -14.44 -21.38
C GLN A 299 -15.61 -14.49 -19.86
N GLN A 300 -15.99 -13.41 -19.18
CA GLN A 300 -15.96 -13.33 -17.72
C GLN A 300 -16.79 -14.43 -17.05
N ALA A 301 -17.94 -14.81 -17.62
CA ALA A 301 -18.78 -15.88 -17.10
C ALA A 301 -18.17 -17.30 -17.31
N ASN A 302 -17.20 -17.43 -18.21
CA ASN A 302 -16.46 -18.67 -18.49
C ASN A 302 -15.16 -18.77 -17.69
N PHE A 303 -14.64 -17.65 -17.18
CA PHE A 303 -13.49 -17.64 -16.29
C PHE A 303 -13.89 -17.98 -14.86
N HIS A 304 -13.05 -18.77 -14.19
CA HIS A 304 -13.17 -18.95 -12.74
C HIS A 304 -12.69 -17.70 -11.99
N VAL A 305 -11.62 -17.09 -12.50
CA VAL A 305 -11.09 -15.81 -12.01
C VAL A 305 -12.03 -14.65 -12.35
N GLN A 306 -12.25 -13.78 -11.38
CA GLN A 306 -12.84 -12.46 -11.61
C GLN A 306 -11.77 -11.53 -12.19
N VAL A 307 -11.95 -11.06 -13.42
CA VAL A 307 -11.03 -10.10 -14.05
C VAL A 307 -11.61 -8.70 -13.90
N MET A 308 -10.87 -7.80 -13.27
CA MET A 308 -11.24 -6.38 -13.15
C MET A 308 -10.46 -5.57 -14.19
N ILE A 309 -11.17 -4.75 -14.97
CA ILE A 309 -10.60 -3.99 -16.10
C ILE A 309 -11.09 -2.54 -16.11
N ASN A 310 -11.49 -2.01 -14.96
CA ASN A 310 -12.18 -0.72 -14.89
C ASN A 310 -11.20 0.44 -15.15
N GLY A 311 -11.69 1.54 -15.70
CA GLY A 311 -10.94 2.79 -15.77
C GLY A 311 -9.67 2.75 -16.63
N GLN A 312 -9.69 2.00 -17.74
CA GLN A 312 -8.56 1.98 -18.69
C GLN A 312 -8.24 3.38 -19.21
N ARG A 313 -6.96 3.64 -19.41
CA ARG A 313 -6.38 4.88 -19.91
C ARG A 313 -6.16 4.77 -21.42
N THR A 314 -6.21 5.92 -22.08
CA THR A 314 -5.86 6.05 -23.49
C THR A 314 -4.44 6.56 -23.61
N GLU A 315 -3.72 6.10 -24.62
CA GLU A 315 -2.50 6.78 -25.08
C GLU A 315 -2.92 8.15 -25.60
N ASP A 316 -2.27 9.22 -25.11
CA ASP A 316 -2.52 10.56 -25.62
C ASP A 316 -1.89 10.67 -27.02
N GLU A 317 -2.62 11.20 -28.01
CA GLU A 317 -2.14 11.28 -29.40
C GLU A 317 -0.82 12.08 -29.56
N ASP A 318 -0.47 12.90 -28.56
CA ASP A 318 0.72 13.75 -28.51
C ASP A 318 1.87 13.15 -27.66
N ASP A 319 1.64 12.09 -26.89
CA ASP A 319 2.64 11.41 -26.04
C ASP A 319 2.83 9.95 -26.51
N GLU A 320 4.01 9.64 -27.05
CA GLU A 320 4.34 8.30 -27.57
C GLU A 320 4.57 7.24 -26.46
N GLU A 321 4.45 7.62 -25.18
CA GLU A 321 4.79 6.76 -24.04
C GLU A 321 3.62 6.60 -23.04
N ARG A 322 3.48 5.39 -22.49
CA ARG A 322 2.50 5.06 -21.45
C ARG A 322 3.08 5.36 -20.09
N TYR A 323 2.27 5.95 -19.22
CA TYR A 323 2.69 6.33 -17.86
C TYR A 323 1.87 5.58 -16.81
N CYS A 324 2.41 5.37 -15.61
CA CYS A 324 1.62 4.83 -14.49
C CYS A 324 0.62 5.87 -13.95
N ALA A 325 -0.41 5.45 -13.21
CA ALA A 325 -1.53 6.32 -12.82
C ALA A 325 -1.16 7.36 -11.75
N VAL A 326 -0.12 7.08 -10.97
CA VAL A 326 0.38 7.95 -9.90
C VAL A 326 1.90 8.03 -10.03
N ALA A 327 2.47 9.21 -10.15
CA ALA A 327 3.91 9.36 -10.35
C ALA A 327 4.43 10.61 -9.62
N GLU A 328 3.74 11.74 -9.82
CA GLU A 328 3.97 13.01 -9.12
C GLU A 328 3.22 13.11 -7.79
#